data_AF-A0A520HAK9-F1
#
_entry.id   AF-A0A520HAK9-F1
#
_cell.length_a   1.000
_cell.length_b   1.000
_cell.length_c   1.000
_cell.angle_alpha   90.00
_cell.angle_beta   90.00
_cell.angle_gamma   90.00
#
_symmetry.space_group_name_H-M   'P 1'
#
loop_
_entity.id
_entity.type
_entity.pdbx_description
1 polymer ?
#
loop_
_entity_poly.entity_id
_entity_poly.type
_entity_poly.pdbx_seq_one_letter_code
_entity_poly.pdbx_strand_id
1 'polypeptide(L)'
;MPIPAPAPVQVDAPVPPWDVTTLLHRARLLQQSALVTHIPPLLRGRHLALWCEPPAVEGPGMFRRAAEELGAHVAVLRVGLSTHSAWHEVRDTARLLGRLYDAVECQGPDPALIRRLVEQAGIPMFEGAALPGHPVAQLADLLPTDRASPADNRRFVLQALLLEALG
;
A
#
# COMPACT_ATOMS: atom_id res chain seq x y z
N MET A 1 -19.74 -10.74 35.43
CA MET A 1 -18.83 -9.59 35.26
C MET A 1 -18.48 -9.52 33.78
N PRO A 2 -18.95 -8.51 33.02
CA PRO A 2 -18.56 -8.37 31.62
C PRO A 2 -17.07 -8.02 31.55
N ILE A 3 -16.34 -8.76 30.71
CA ILE A 3 -14.93 -8.50 30.42
C ILE A 3 -14.86 -7.14 29.71
N PRO A 4 -14.06 -6.17 30.18
CA PRO A 4 -13.94 -4.89 29.49
C PRO A 4 -13.39 -5.12 28.09
N ALA A 5 -14.06 -4.56 27.08
CA ALA A 5 -13.55 -4.57 25.71
C ALA A 5 -12.16 -3.90 25.69
N PRO A 6 -11.14 -4.52 25.07
CA PRO A 6 -9.83 -3.89 24.99
C PRO A 6 -9.97 -2.56 24.25
N ALA A 7 -9.36 -1.51 24.81
CA ALA A 7 -9.31 -0.20 24.17
C ALA A 7 -8.73 -0.34 22.76
N PRO A 8 -9.19 0.44 21.76
CA PRO A 8 -8.61 0.41 20.42
C PRO A 8 -7.15 0.81 20.55
N VAL A 9 -6.28 -0.19 20.43
CA VAL A 9 -4.83 -0.03 20.35
C VAL A 9 -4.55 0.62 19.00
N GLN A 10 -4.52 1.96 19.00
CA GLN A 10 -3.88 2.73 17.95
C GLN A 10 -2.39 2.40 18.02
N VAL A 11 -2.00 1.38 17.27
CA VAL A 11 -0.61 1.03 17.05
C VAL A 11 -0.33 1.41 15.62
N ASP A 12 0.55 2.39 15.47
CA ASP A 12 1.33 2.58 14.26
C ASP A 12 1.68 1.19 13.74
N ALA A 13 1.16 0.84 12.56
CA ALA A 13 1.83 -0.17 11.76
C ALA A 13 3.32 0.17 11.76
N PRO A 14 4.25 -0.79 11.63
CA PRO A 14 5.61 -0.43 11.30
C PRO A 14 5.55 0.21 9.91
N VAL A 15 5.31 1.51 9.88
CA VAL A 15 5.68 2.39 8.79
C VAL A 15 7.15 2.03 8.63
N PRO A 16 7.58 1.41 7.50
CA PRO A 16 9.01 1.43 7.19
C PRO A 16 9.48 2.86 7.42
N PRO A 17 10.71 3.16 7.86
CA PRO A 17 11.11 4.52 8.18
C PRO A 17 11.29 5.37 6.91
N TRP A 18 10.30 5.37 6.02
CA TRP A 18 10.21 6.30 4.92
C TRP A 18 10.04 7.67 5.56
N ASP A 19 11.14 8.39 5.55
CA ASP A 19 11.16 9.81 5.88
C ASP A 19 10.15 10.51 4.96
N VAL A 20 9.14 11.14 5.57
CA VAL A 20 8.10 11.90 4.88
C VAL A 20 8.73 12.91 3.91
N THR A 21 9.87 13.48 4.28
CA THR A 21 10.63 14.42 3.43
C THR A 21 11.11 13.73 2.16
N THR A 22 11.69 12.54 2.29
CA THR A 22 12.16 11.73 1.17
C THR A 22 11.00 11.33 0.26
N LEU A 23 9.87 10.91 0.85
CA LEU A 23 8.67 10.53 0.08
C LEU A 23 8.11 11.72 -0.71
N LEU A 24 7.96 12.88 -0.07
CA LEU A 24 7.49 14.12 -0.71
C LEU A 24 8.47 14.60 -1.78
N HIS A 25 9.77 14.48 -1.53
CA HIS A 25 10.80 14.83 -2.51
C HIS A 25 10.67 13.95 -3.76
N ARG A 26 10.60 12.63 -3.60
CA ARG A 26 10.43 11.70 -4.72
C ARG A 26 9.11 11.92 -5.46
N ALA A 27 8.01 12.17 -4.74
CA ALA A 27 6.71 12.47 -5.35
C ALA A 27 6.76 13.76 -6.19
N ARG A 28 7.46 14.81 -5.74
CA ARG A 28 7.69 16.04 -6.51
C ARG A 28 8.51 15.78 -7.77
N LEU A 29 9.55 14.94 -7.69
CA LEU A 29 10.35 14.57 -8.86
C LEU A 29 9.51 13.83 -9.90
N LEU A 30 8.64 12.91 -9.47
CA LEU A 30 7.72 12.20 -10.36
C LEU A 30 6.71 13.15 -11.01
N GLN A 31 6.12 14.07 -10.23
CA GLN A 31 5.21 15.10 -10.75
C GLN A 31 5.89 15.98 -11.82
N GLN A 32 7.13 16.43 -11.56
CA GLN A 32 7.90 17.22 -12.51
C GLN A 32 8.28 16.41 -13.76
N SER A 33 8.71 15.17 -13.57
CA SER A 33 9.11 14.29 -14.66
C SER A 33 7.95 14.05 -15.61
N ALA A 34 6.75 13.78 -15.08
CA ALA A 34 5.53 13.52 -15.86
C ALA A 34 5.10 14.70 -16.74
N LEU A 35 5.48 15.93 -16.39
CA LEU A 35 5.17 17.12 -17.21
C LEU A 35 6.11 17.29 -18.40
N VAL A 36 7.34 16.78 -18.29
CA VAL A 36 8.41 17.00 -19.29
C VAL A 36 8.62 15.75 -20.14
N THR A 37 8.52 14.57 -19.53
CA THR A 37 8.88 13.27 -20.11
C THR A 37 8.00 12.15 -19.55
N HIS A 38 8.07 10.95 -20.13
CA HIS A 38 7.42 9.77 -19.54
C HIS A 38 8.24 9.23 -18.36
N ILE A 39 7.57 8.85 -17.26
CA ILE A 39 8.24 8.22 -16.12
C ILE A 39 8.76 6.83 -16.56
N PRO A 40 10.04 6.49 -16.38
CA PRO A 40 10.54 5.18 -16.76
C PRO A 40 9.86 4.06 -15.95
N PRO A 41 9.81 2.82 -16.48
CA PRO A 41 9.21 1.68 -15.78
C PRO A 41 10.15 1.18 -14.67
N LEU A 42 10.21 1.92 -13.56
CA LEU A 42 11.13 1.70 -12.43
C LEU A 42 10.85 0.43 -11.62
N LEU A 43 9.65 -0.14 -11.73
CA LEU A 43 9.24 -1.39 -11.08
C LEU A 43 9.04 -2.52 -12.10
N ARG A 44 9.69 -2.45 -13.26
CA ARG A 44 9.60 -3.49 -14.28
C ARG A 44 10.00 -4.85 -13.70
N GLY A 45 9.14 -5.85 -13.88
CA GLY A 45 9.35 -7.21 -13.40
C GLY A 45 8.97 -7.44 -11.93
N ARG A 46 8.47 -6.42 -11.23
CA ARG A 46 7.90 -6.58 -9.89
C ARG A 46 6.45 -7.07 -9.98
N HIS A 47 6.09 -7.97 -9.07
CA HIS A 47 4.76 -8.53 -8.93
C HIS A 47 4.14 -8.04 -7.62
N LEU A 48 3.04 -7.30 -7.70
CA LEU A 48 2.32 -6.79 -6.54
C LEU A 48 0.97 -7.47 -6.41
N ALA A 49 0.56 -7.66 -5.17
CA ALA A 49 -0.77 -8.13 -4.83
C ALA A 49 -1.61 -7.00 -4.27
N LEU A 50 -2.90 -7.02 -4.59
CA LEU A 50 -3.90 -6.15 -4.02
C LEU A 50 -5.01 -7.00 -3.41
N TRP A 51 -5.00 -7.12 -2.10
CA TRP A 51 -6.02 -7.81 -1.33
C TRP A 51 -7.17 -6.86 -0.99
N CYS A 52 -8.31 -7.03 -1.65
CA CYS A 52 -9.51 -6.25 -1.39
C CYS A 52 -10.63 -7.14 -0.82
N GLU A 53 -11.19 -6.76 0.33
CA GLU A 53 -12.44 -7.32 0.83
C GLU A 53 -13.66 -6.50 0.34
N PRO A 54 -14.78 -7.15 -0.02
CA PRO A 54 -16.00 -6.43 -0.36
C PRO A 54 -16.71 -5.85 0.89
N PRO A 55 -17.42 -4.71 0.75
CA PRO A 55 -17.55 -3.89 -0.44
C PRO A 55 -16.38 -2.89 -0.58
N ALA A 56 -15.62 -2.97 -1.68
CA ALA A 56 -14.56 -2.00 -1.95
C ALA A 56 -15.18 -0.66 -2.38
N VAL A 57 -15.12 0.35 -1.50
CA VAL A 57 -15.83 1.62 -1.66
C VAL A 57 -15.24 2.52 -2.77
N GLU A 58 -13.94 2.39 -3.09
CA GLU A 58 -13.31 3.19 -4.17
C GLU A 58 -12.59 2.35 -5.24
N GLY A 59 -12.73 1.03 -5.18
CA GLY A 59 -12.15 0.10 -6.16
C GLY A 59 -10.61 0.07 -6.17
N PRO A 60 -10.00 -0.97 -6.76
CA PRO A 60 -8.55 -1.18 -6.80
C PRO A 60 -7.76 -0.15 -7.63
N GLY A 61 -8.45 0.85 -8.20
CA GLY A 61 -7.97 1.60 -9.35
C GLY A 61 -6.71 2.42 -9.09
N MET A 62 -6.62 3.11 -7.95
CA MET A 62 -5.52 4.07 -7.73
C MET A 62 -4.19 3.37 -7.44
N PHE A 63 -4.17 2.39 -6.53
CA PHE A 63 -2.97 1.60 -6.25
C PHE A 63 -2.49 0.86 -7.50
N ARG A 64 -3.43 0.18 -8.18
CA ARG A 64 -3.14 -0.58 -9.39
C ARG A 64 -2.54 0.31 -10.48
N ARG A 65 -3.17 1.46 -10.75
CA ARG A 65 -2.69 2.43 -11.75
C ARG A 65 -1.31 2.98 -11.40
N ALA A 66 -1.07 3.35 -10.14
CA ALA A 66 0.22 3.85 -9.69
C ALA A 66 1.35 2.83 -9.96
N ALA A 67 1.12 1.57 -9.62
CA ALA A 67 2.08 0.48 -9.81
C ALA A 67 2.27 0.11 -11.29
N GLU A 68 1.20 -0.03 -12.06
CA GLU A 68 1.26 -0.38 -13.49
C GLU A 68 1.97 0.70 -14.33
N GLU A 69 1.78 1.98 -13.99
CA GLU A 69 2.50 3.09 -14.64
C GLU A 69 4.02 3.06 -14.35
N LEU A 70 4.44 2.48 -13.22
CA LEU A 70 5.86 2.20 -12.93
C LEU A 70 6.33 0.87 -13.55
N GLY A 71 5.46 0.15 -14.28
CA GLY A 71 5.79 -1.10 -14.96
C GLY A 71 5.68 -2.37 -14.12
N ALA A 72 5.07 -2.31 -12.93
CA ALA A 72 4.79 -3.49 -12.11
C ALA A 72 3.54 -4.25 -12.60
N HIS A 73 3.46 -5.53 -12.28
CA HIS A 73 2.25 -6.35 -12.50
C HIS A 73 1.43 -6.44 -11.22
N VAL A 74 0.14 -6.07 -11.28
CA VAL A 74 -0.73 -6.09 -10.10
C VAL A 74 -1.81 -7.17 -10.23
N ALA A 75 -1.84 -8.10 -9.28
CA ALA A 75 -2.89 -9.11 -9.16
C ALA A 75 -3.88 -8.73 -8.05
N VAL A 76 -5.17 -8.65 -8.39
CA VAL A 76 -6.22 -8.47 -7.39
C VAL A 76 -6.56 -9.85 -6.83
N LEU A 77 -6.52 -9.99 -5.50
CA LEU A 77 -6.76 -11.26 -4.83
C LEU A 77 -7.71 -11.08 -3.65
N ARG A 78 -8.30 -12.21 -3.25
CA ARG A 78 -9.11 -12.33 -2.04
C ARG A 78 -8.49 -13.42 -1.19
N VAL A 79 -8.04 -13.06 -0.01
CA VAL A 79 -7.54 -14.03 0.96
C VAL A 79 -8.70 -14.45 1.85
N GLY A 80 -8.94 -15.75 1.97
CA GLY A 80 -9.97 -16.31 2.84
C GLY A 80 -9.56 -16.38 4.31
N LEU A 81 -8.87 -15.35 4.81
CA LEU A 81 -8.43 -15.26 6.20
C LEU A 81 -9.32 -14.30 7.00
N SER A 82 -9.36 -14.52 8.31
CA SER A 82 -10.01 -13.63 9.26
C SER A 82 -9.15 -13.50 10.52
N THR A 83 -9.52 -12.60 11.43
CA THR A 83 -8.87 -12.47 12.75
C THR A 83 -8.93 -13.75 13.59
N HIS A 84 -9.91 -14.62 13.32
CA HIS A 84 -10.13 -15.91 13.97
C HIS A 84 -9.41 -17.08 13.28
N SER A 85 -8.78 -16.86 12.12
CA SER A 85 -8.02 -17.89 11.42
C SER A 85 -6.88 -18.43 12.29
N ALA A 86 -6.58 -19.72 12.13
CA ALA A 86 -5.57 -20.37 12.93
C ALA A 86 -4.18 -19.81 12.61
N TRP A 87 -3.30 -19.77 13.62
CA TRP A 87 -1.96 -19.20 13.45
C TRP A 87 -1.16 -19.86 12.30
N HIS A 88 -1.32 -21.16 12.10
CA HIS A 88 -0.65 -21.88 11.01
C HIS A 88 -1.17 -21.44 9.63
N GLU A 89 -2.48 -21.21 9.47
CA GLU A 89 -3.09 -20.73 8.23
C GLU A 89 -2.58 -19.33 7.87
N VAL A 90 -2.54 -18.42 8.86
CA VAL A 90 -2.02 -17.05 8.68
C VAL A 90 -0.56 -17.10 8.27
N ARG A 91 0.26 -17.89 8.96
CA ARG A 91 1.70 -18.05 8.65
C ARG A 91 1.93 -18.62 7.26
N ASP A 92 1.23 -19.69 6.90
CA ASP A 92 1.44 -20.39 5.64
C ASP A 92 0.97 -19.52 4.46
N THR A 93 -0.12 -18.77 4.65
CA THR A 93 -0.59 -17.77 3.68
C THR A 93 0.38 -16.61 3.52
N ALA A 94 0.88 -16.04 4.62
CA ALA A 94 1.87 -14.96 4.58
C ALA A 94 3.13 -15.37 3.81
N ARG A 95 3.65 -16.57 4.09
CA ARG A 95 4.82 -17.12 3.38
C ARG A 95 4.54 -17.39 1.90
N LEU A 96 3.33 -17.83 1.56
CA LEU A 96 2.94 -17.99 0.17
C LEU A 96 2.91 -16.63 -0.55
N LEU A 97 2.31 -15.61 0.06
CA LEU A 97 2.27 -14.26 -0.50
C LEU A 97 3.69 -13.69 -0.69
N GLY A 98 4.56 -13.82 0.31
CA GLY A 98 5.96 -13.39 0.26
C GLY A 98 6.82 -14.09 -0.79
N ARG A 99 6.41 -15.28 -1.26
CA ARG A 99 7.10 -16.00 -2.33
C ARG A 99 6.59 -15.64 -3.73
N LEU A 100 5.35 -15.15 -3.83
CA LEU A 100 4.69 -14.87 -5.10
C LEU A 100 4.75 -13.39 -5.50
N TYR A 101 4.85 -12.50 -4.52
CA TYR A 101 4.77 -11.06 -4.72
C TYR A 101 5.92 -10.34 -4.02
N ASP A 102 6.30 -9.17 -4.54
CA ASP A 102 7.27 -8.26 -3.95
C ASP A 102 6.64 -7.32 -2.92
N ALA A 103 5.33 -7.02 -3.03
CA ALA A 103 4.56 -6.26 -2.04
C ALA A 103 3.07 -6.62 -2.09
N VAL A 104 2.35 -6.32 -1.00
CA VAL A 104 0.89 -6.51 -0.91
C VAL A 104 0.24 -5.22 -0.41
N GLU A 105 -0.78 -4.72 -1.08
CA GLU A 105 -1.70 -3.70 -0.54
C GLU A 105 -2.95 -4.39 0.00
N CYS A 106 -3.31 -4.08 1.23
CA CYS A 106 -4.46 -4.65 1.95
C CYS A 106 -5.53 -3.58 2.13
N GLN A 107 -6.73 -3.81 1.59
CA GLN A 107 -7.86 -2.89 1.66
C GLN A 107 -9.09 -3.61 2.20
N GLY A 108 -9.45 -3.32 3.45
CA GLY A 108 -10.60 -3.91 4.13
C GLY A 108 -10.27 -4.90 5.26
N PRO A 109 -9.25 -5.78 5.16
CA PRO A 109 -8.92 -6.72 6.24
C PRO A 109 -8.62 -6.01 7.56
N ASP A 110 -8.88 -6.71 8.67
CA ASP A 110 -8.61 -6.20 10.01
C ASP A 110 -7.11 -5.87 10.18
N PRO A 111 -6.76 -4.68 10.73
CA PRO A 111 -5.38 -4.28 10.96
C PRO A 111 -4.57 -5.31 11.78
N ALA A 112 -5.20 -5.99 12.75
CA ALA A 112 -4.56 -7.02 13.55
C ALA A 112 -4.21 -8.27 12.72
N LEU A 113 -5.01 -8.61 11.71
CA LEU A 113 -4.70 -9.69 10.77
C LEU A 113 -3.53 -9.31 9.86
N ILE A 114 -3.53 -8.08 9.34
CA ILE A 114 -2.45 -7.55 8.50
C ILE A 114 -1.12 -7.59 9.26
N ARG A 115 -1.09 -7.15 10.51
CA ARG A 115 0.13 -7.20 11.35
C ARG A 115 0.69 -8.62 11.50
N ARG A 116 -0.18 -9.60 11.77
CA ARG A 116 0.25 -11.02 11.86
C ARG A 116 0.81 -11.55 10.54
N LEU A 117 0.27 -11.10 9.42
CA LEU A 117 0.79 -11.49 8.10
C LEU A 117 2.15 -10.85 7.83
N VAL A 118 2.32 -9.56 8.14
CA VAL A 118 3.58 -8.82 7.96
C VAL A 118 4.75 -9.52 8.67
N GLU A 119 4.53 -9.98 9.90
CA GLU A 119 5.55 -10.70 10.69
C GLU A 119 6.09 -11.96 10.01
N GLN A 120 5.31 -12.57 9.11
CA GLN A 120 5.62 -13.87 8.49
C GLN A 120 5.89 -13.79 6.99
N ALA A 121 5.50 -12.70 6.32
CA ALA A 121 5.55 -12.59 4.86
C ALA A 121 6.93 -12.24 4.32
N GLY A 122 7.73 -11.46 5.05
CA GLY A 122 9.06 -11.04 4.60
C GLY A 122 9.05 -10.06 3.41
N ILE A 123 7.89 -9.49 3.09
CA ILE A 123 7.69 -8.47 2.06
C ILE A 123 6.89 -7.30 2.65
N PRO A 124 7.02 -6.08 2.10
CA PRO A 124 6.18 -4.95 2.51
C PRO A 124 4.69 -5.25 2.29
N MET A 125 3.89 -5.03 3.33
CA MET A 125 2.43 -5.00 3.22
C MET A 125 1.90 -3.63 3.65
N PHE A 126 1.09 -3.02 2.81
CA PHE A 126 0.52 -1.70 3.01
C PHE A 126 -0.92 -1.82 3.50
N GLU A 127 -1.26 -1.12 4.59
CA GLU A 127 -2.61 -1.08 5.12
C GLU A 127 -3.37 0.11 4.51
N GLY A 128 -4.06 -0.13 3.39
CA GLY A 128 -4.92 0.87 2.77
C GLY A 128 -4.20 2.14 2.31
N ALA A 129 -2.96 2.06 1.83
CA ALA A 129 -2.18 3.23 1.44
C ALA A 129 -2.85 4.08 0.36
N ALA A 130 -3.68 3.48 -0.49
CA ALA A 130 -4.46 4.19 -1.50
C ALA A 130 -5.80 4.76 -0.99
N LEU A 131 -6.22 4.45 0.24
CA LEU A 131 -7.47 4.92 0.82
C LEU A 131 -7.37 6.38 1.30
N PRO A 132 -8.44 7.18 1.19
CA PRO A 132 -8.42 8.61 1.51
C PRO A 132 -8.12 8.94 2.97
N GLY A 133 -8.36 8.01 3.90
CA GLY A 133 -8.06 8.19 5.33
C GLY A 133 -6.61 7.89 5.72
N HIS A 134 -5.79 7.36 4.81
CA HIS A 134 -4.43 6.95 5.13
C HIS A 134 -3.48 8.17 5.14
N PRO A 135 -2.50 8.26 6.07
CA PRO A 135 -1.56 9.39 6.13
C PRO A 135 -0.82 9.66 4.81
N VAL A 136 -0.47 8.60 4.06
CA VAL A 136 0.13 8.71 2.73
C VAL A 136 -0.78 9.47 1.76
N ALA A 137 -2.11 9.29 1.83
CA ALA A 137 -3.03 10.02 0.96
C ALA A 137 -3.04 11.53 1.27
N GLN A 138 -2.87 11.92 2.54
CA GLN A 138 -2.83 13.32 2.97
C GLN A 138 -1.57 14.06 2.48
N LEU A 139 -0.48 13.34 2.21
CA LEU A 139 0.76 13.93 1.67
C LEU A 139 0.57 14.52 0.26
N ALA A 140 -0.48 14.09 -0.46
CA ALA A 140 -0.81 14.64 -1.78
C ALA A 140 -1.19 16.14 -1.71
N ASP A 141 -1.75 16.58 -0.59
CA ASP A 141 -2.15 17.98 -0.38
C ASP A 141 -0.92 18.91 -0.19
N LEU A 142 0.25 18.34 0.10
CA LEU A 142 1.52 19.05 0.24
C LEU A 142 2.27 19.21 -1.10
N LEU A 143 1.73 18.64 -2.18
CA LEU A 143 2.24 18.82 -3.54
C LEU A 143 1.58 20.04 -4.22
N PRO A 144 2.31 20.75 -5.11
CA PRO A 144 1.72 21.85 -5.87
C PRO A 144 0.53 21.40 -6.71
N THR A 145 -0.56 22.18 -6.72
CA THR A 145 -1.80 21.90 -7.46
C THR A 145 -1.93 22.69 -8.76
N ASP A 146 -1.05 23.65 -9.02
CA ASP A 146 -0.92 24.39 -10.27
C ASP A 146 -0.44 23.48 -11.43
N ARG A 147 0.16 22.35 -11.09
CA ARG A 147 0.85 21.43 -12.01
C ARG A 147 0.09 20.15 -12.31
N ALA A 148 -0.70 19.67 -11.37
CA ALA A 148 -1.39 18.39 -11.46
C ALA A 148 -2.64 18.40 -10.58
N SER A 149 -3.62 17.56 -10.94
CA SER A 149 -4.84 17.42 -10.16
C SER A 149 -4.56 16.76 -8.80
N PRO A 150 -5.41 16.95 -7.77
CA PRO A 150 -5.27 16.23 -6.49
C PRO A 150 -5.23 14.70 -6.64
N ALA A 151 -5.97 14.15 -7.61
CA ALA A 151 -5.95 12.72 -7.92
C ALA A 151 -4.60 12.26 -8.48
N ASP A 152 -3.98 13.07 -9.35
CA ASP A 152 -2.64 12.79 -9.87
C ASP A 152 -1.57 12.93 -8.78
N ASN A 153 -1.71 13.90 -7.87
CA ASN A 153 -0.82 14.05 -6.72
C ASN A 153 -0.88 12.82 -5.80
N ARG A 154 -2.08 12.30 -5.50
CA ARG A 154 -2.23 11.04 -4.76
C ARG A 154 -1.54 9.87 -5.47
N ARG A 155 -1.66 9.79 -6.80
CA ARG A 155 -0.97 8.79 -7.61
C ARG A 155 0.56 8.93 -7.52
N PHE A 156 1.12 10.14 -7.61
CA PHE A 156 2.58 10.36 -7.50
C PHE A 156 3.12 10.01 -6.11
N VAL A 157 2.35 10.27 -5.06
CA VAL A 157 2.74 9.87 -3.70
C VAL A 157 2.73 8.34 -3.56
N LEU A 158 1.73 7.65 -4.12
CA LEU A 158 1.71 6.17 -4.15
C LEU A 158 2.87 5.59 -4.94
N GLN A 159 3.21 6.19 -6.07
CA GLN A 159 4.39 5.81 -6.85
C GLN A 159 5.68 6.00 -6.04
N ALA A 160 5.82 7.12 -5.33
CA ALA A 160 6.95 7.34 -4.44
C ALA A 160 7.02 6.26 -3.34
N LEU A 161 5.89 5.91 -2.73
CA LEU A 161 5.83 4.88 -1.68
C LEU A 161 6.29 3.51 -2.21
N LEU A 162 5.81 3.12 -3.39
CA LEU A 162 6.21 1.85 -4.02
C LEU A 162 7.70 1.81 -4.34
N LEU A 163 8.26 2.94 -4.80
CA LEU A 163 9.69 3.04 -5.11
C LEU A 163 10.57 3.03 -3.87
N GLU A 164 10.13 3.61 -2.75
CA GLU A 164 10.84 3.52 -1.48
C GLU A 164 10.79 2.09 -0.90
N ALA A 165 9.69 1.37 -1.11
CA ALA A 165 9.53 0.03 -0.58
C ALA A 165 10.24 -1.07 -1.40
N LEU A 166 10.46 -0.85 -2.70
CA LEU A 166 10.90 -1.88 -3.66
C LEU A 166 12.16 -1.52 -4.47
N GLY A 167 12.60 -0.27 -4.35
CA GLY A 167 13.78 0.28 -5.04
C GLY A 167 15.09 0.05 -4.33
#